data_AF-A0A1F4VIE4-F1
#
_entry.id   AF-A0A1F4VIE4-F1
#
_cell.length_a   1.000
_cell.length_b   1.000
_cell.length_c   1.000
_cell.angle_alpha   90.00
_cell.angle_beta   90.00
_cell.angle_gamma   90.00
#
_symmetry.space_group_name_H-M   'P 1'
#
loop_
_entity.id
_entity.type
_entity.pdbx_description
1 polymer ?
#
loop_
_entity_poly.entity_id
_entity_poly.type
_entity_poly.pdbx_seq_one_letter_code
_entity_poly.pdbx_strand_id
1 'polypeptide(L)'
;MASHELKTPVTSIKVFTQILERSSKEKGDIMALKYLVRMGDQIDRLTNIINELLDVSRIQTGRLELNLEPTSLRNLIEETCENIQATVVDHKIKCYGDELDIINIDKYRTGQVLVNLLTNAVKYSPSGGEVEMEYKNRPDDVLVSVRDQGIGIPEEYHDRIFERFYRVYDKNEKTFPGLGMGLYISSEIIKKHGGRIWVESKEGEGSTFYFTLPKNNVG
;
A
#
# COMPACT_ATOMS: atom_id res chain seq x y z
N MET A 1 22.77 -4.97 5.84
CA MET A 1 23.87 -4.03 5.56
C MET A 1 23.51 -3.09 4.41
N ALA A 2 23.36 -3.54 3.16
CA ALA A 2 22.99 -2.66 2.03
C ALA A 2 21.70 -1.80 2.25
N SER A 3 20.67 -2.36 2.90
CA SER A 3 19.47 -1.58 3.30
C SER A 3 19.78 -0.40 4.21
N HIS A 4 20.64 -0.60 5.21
CA HIS A 4 20.98 0.42 6.19
C HIS A 4 21.90 1.47 5.58
N GLU A 5 22.84 1.06 4.71
CA GLU A 5 23.72 1.96 3.96
C GLU A 5 22.95 2.90 3.02
N LEU A 6 21.81 2.46 2.47
CA LEU A 6 20.96 3.31 1.63
C LEU A 6 19.98 4.18 2.44
N LYS A 7 19.49 3.69 3.59
CA LYS A 7 18.55 4.45 4.43
C LYS A 7 19.20 5.65 5.10
N THR A 8 20.40 5.48 5.65
CA THR A 8 21.12 6.55 6.38
C THR A 8 21.25 7.86 5.59
N PRO A 9 21.79 7.89 4.34
CA PRO A 9 21.93 9.14 3.59
C PRO A 9 20.57 9.77 3.26
N VAL A 10 19.55 8.97 2.96
CA VAL A 10 18.19 9.47 2.67
C VAL A 10 17.56 10.08 3.92
N THR A 11 17.75 9.45 5.09
CA THR A 11 17.33 10.01 6.39
C THR A 11 18.03 11.34 6.68
N SER A 12 19.34 11.45 6.43
CA SER A 12 20.07 12.72 6.60
C SER A 12 19.53 13.83 5.69
N ILE A 13 19.27 13.53 4.41
CA ILE A 13 18.69 14.50 3.48
C ILE A 13 17.28 14.93 3.94
N LYS A 14 16.46 13.99 4.44
CA LYS A 14 15.14 14.29 5.01
C LYS A 14 15.24 15.27 6.19
N VAL A 15 16.14 15.01 7.12
CA VAL A 15 16.35 15.88 8.30
C VAL A 15 16.78 17.28 7.89
N PHE A 16 17.76 17.42 6.98
CA PHE A 16 18.19 18.74 6.51
C PHE A 16 17.07 19.49 5.79
N THR A 17 16.25 18.79 4.99
CA THR A 17 15.09 19.38 4.32
C THR A 17 14.07 19.90 5.34
N GLN A 18 13.77 19.13 6.39
CA GLN A 18 12.86 19.53 7.47
C GLN A 18 13.39 20.74 8.26
N ILE A 19 14.70 20.81 8.52
CA ILE A 19 15.34 21.97 9.17
C ILE A 19 15.19 23.23 8.30
N LEU A 20 15.45 23.11 7.00
CA LEU A 20 15.31 24.22 6.06
C LEU A 20 13.85 24.65 5.90
N GLU A 21 12.90 23.71 5.91
CA GLU A 21 11.47 24.00 5.82
C GLU A 21 11.01 24.81 7.03
N ARG A 22 11.39 24.38 8.23
CA ARG A 22 11.10 25.11 9.47
C ARG A 22 11.70 26.53 9.44
N SER A 23 12.97 26.66 9.06
CA SER A 23 13.63 27.98 8.98
C SER A 23 12.98 28.89 7.94
N SER A 24 12.59 28.35 6.79
CA SER A 24 11.90 29.11 5.74
C SER A 24 10.50 29.54 6.17
N LYS A 25 9.81 28.72 6.96
CA LYS A 25 8.52 29.05 7.58
C LYS A 25 8.65 30.22 8.55
N GLU A 26 9.66 30.18 9.42
CA GLU A 26 9.93 31.25 10.39
C GLU A 26 10.29 32.58 9.69
N LYS A 27 10.95 32.52 8.53
CA LYS A 27 11.32 33.69 7.72
C LYS A 27 10.21 34.18 6.77
N GLY A 28 9.11 33.44 6.64
CA GLY A 28 8.04 33.75 5.68
C GLY A 28 8.43 33.57 4.21
N ASP A 29 9.45 32.75 3.91
CA ASP A 29 9.88 32.49 2.53
C ASP A 29 8.99 31.43 1.87
N ILE A 30 7.88 31.90 1.29
CA ILE A 30 6.86 31.05 0.65
C ILE A 30 7.43 30.26 -0.53
N MET A 31 8.39 30.84 -1.27
CA MET A 31 8.97 30.18 -2.44
C MET A 31 9.89 29.03 -2.01
N ALA A 32 10.77 29.27 -1.03
CA ALA A 32 11.61 28.21 -0.47
C ALA A 32 10.76 27.08 0.13
N LEU A 33 9.71 27.41 0.89
CA LEU A 33 8.77 26.43 1.44
C LEU A 33 8.17 25.52 0.35
N LYS A 34 7.70 26.10 -0.76
CA LYS A 34 7.12 25.31 -1.86
C LYS A 34 8.11 24.30 -2.45
N TYR A 35 9.38 24.68 -2.60
CA TYR A 35 10.41 23.77 -3.10
C TYR A 35 10.82 22.72 -2.06
N LEU A 36 10.88 23.10 -0.79
CA LEU A 36 11.25 22.20 0.31
C LEU A 36 10.19 21.12 0.56
N VAL A 37 8.91 21.48 0.51
CA VAL A 37 7.81 20.51 0.54
C VAL A 37 7.95 19.51 -0.61
N ARG A 38 8.15 20.00 -1.85
CA ARG A 38 8.38 19.13 -3.01
C ARG A 38 9.61 18.24 -2.86
N MET A 39 10.69 18.74 -2.26
CA MET A 39 11.88 17.94 -1.96
C MET A 39 11.56 16.84 -0.94
N GLY A 40 10.84 17.17 0.13
CA GLY A 40 10.31 16.20 1.10
C GLY A 40 9.56 15.06 0.43
N ASP A 41 8.62 15.40 -0.47
CA ASP A 41 7.84 14.42 -1.23
C ASP A 41 8.73 13.49 -2.10
N GLN A 42 9.77 14.04 -2.74
CA GLN A 42 10.70 13.23 -3.54
C GLN A 42 11.58 12.32 -2.67
N ILE A 43 11.99 12.77 -1.49
CA ILE A 43 12.77 11.97 -0.53
C ILE A 43 11.92 10.80 -0.02
N ASP A 44 10.64 11.04 0.28
CA ASP A 44 9.73 9.99 0.72
C ASP A 44 9.46 8.99 -0.41
N ARG A 45 9.28 9.46 -1.64
CA ARG A 45 9.19 8.60 -2.83
C ARG A 45 10.43 7.73 -3.00
N LEU A 46 11.63 8.31 -2.86
CA LEU A 46 12.89 7.56 -2.96
C LEU A 46 13.02 6.51 -1.85
N THR A 47 12.63 6.87 -0.62
CA THR A 47 12.62 5.96 0.52
C THR A 47 11.73 4.75 0.25
N ASN A 48 10.53 4.98 -0.31
CA ASN A 48 9.60 3.91 -0.68
C ASN A 48 10.19 2.99 -1.74
N ILE A 49 10.80 3.54 -2.81
CA ILE A 49 11.48 2.75 -3.85
C ILE A 49 12.60 1.88 -3.25
N ILE A 50 13.41 2.43 -2.35
CA ILE A 50 14.48 1.67 -1.68
C ILE A 50 13.88 0.54 -0.85
N ASN A 51 12.82 0.81 -0.07
CA ASN A 51 12.16 -0.22 0.74
C ASN A 51 11.56 -1.33 -0.13
N GLU A 52 10.89 -0.99 -1.23
CA GLU A 52 10.34 -1.97 -2.18
C GLU A 52 11.45 -2.88 -2.74
N LEU A 53 12.57 -2.30 -3.20
CA LEU A 53 13.71 -3.09 -3.72
C LEU A 53 14.29 -4.04 -2.67
N LEU A 54 14.37 -3.60 -1.43
CA LEU A 54 14.88 -4.41 -0.32
C LEU A 54 13.93 -5.55 0.05
N ASP A 55 12.63 -5.30 0.07
CA ASP A 55 11.64 -6.34 0.34
C ASP A 55 11.62 -7.38 -0.78
N VAL A 56 11.75 -6.95 -2.03
CA VAL A 56 11.89 -7.86 -3.18
C VAL A 56 13.14 -8.72 -3.07
N SER A 57 14.27 -8.13 -2.66
CA SER A 57 15.51 -8.87 -2.42
C SER A 57 15.36 -9.90 -1.29
N ARG A 58 14.66 -9.55 -0.20
CA ARG A 58 14.36 -10.49 0.91
C ARG A 58 13.45 -11.62 0.46
N ILE A 59 12.42 -11.32 -0.31
CA ILE A 59 11.50 -12.32 -0.86
C ILE A 59 12.27 -13.29 -1.77
N GLN A 60 13.08 -12.78 -2.69
CA GLN A 60 13.88 -13.58 -3.62
C GLN A 60 14.87 -14.50 -2.91
N THR A 61 15.42 -14.05 -1.78
CA THR A 61 16.38 -14.83 -0.99
C THR A 61 15.70 -15.74 0.04
N GLY A 62 14.35 -15.79 0.07
CA GLY A 62 13.57 -16.54 1.04
C GLY A 62 13.60 -15.98 2.46
N ARG A 63 14.23 -14.81 2.67
CA ARG A 63 14.48 -14.17 3.96
C ARG A 63 13.38 -13.21 4.41
N LEU A 64 12.22 -13.21 3.74
CA LEU A 64 11.05 -12.52 4.26
C LEU A 64 10.48 -13.37 5.41
N GLU A 65 10.83 -13.01 6.64
CA GLU A 65 10.26 -13.57 7.86
C GLU A 65 9.09 -12.69 8.30
N LEU A 66 8.02 -13.34 8.76
CA LEU A 66 6.87 -12.67 9.35
C LEU A 66 7.04 -12.68 10.87
N ASN A 67 6.80 -11.54 11.49
CA ASN A 67 6.73 -11.44 12.95
C ASN A 67 5.26 -11.51 13.36
N LEU A 68 4.73 -12.72 13.56
CA LEU A 68 3.33 -12.92 13.90
C LEU A 68 3.06 -12.51 15.35
N GLU A 69 2.08 -11.65 15.55
CA GLU A 69 1.63 -11.21 16.87
C GLU A 69 0.09 -11.11 16.94
N PRO A 70 -0.51 -11.31 18.13
CA PRO A 70 -1.95 -11.12 18.31
C PRO A 70 -2.34 -9.68 17.97
N THR A 71 -3.10 -9.51 16.89
CA THR A 71 -3.46 -8.19 16.35
C THR A 71 -4.96 -8.07 16.16
N SER A 72 -5.54 -6.93 16.57
CA SER A 72 -6.89 -6.53 16.13
C SER A 72 -6.80 -6.07 14.68
N LEU A 73 -7.18 -6.95 13.76
CA LEU A 73 -7.20 -6.65 12.32
C LEU A 73 -8.20 -5.51 12.02
N ARG A 74 -9.32 -5.45 12.76
CA ARG A 74 -10.29 -4.35 12.67
C ARG A 74 -9.61 -3.00 12.91
N ASN A 75 -8.93 -2.84 14.05
CA ASN A 75 -8.30 -1.57 14.39
C ASN A 75 -7.24 -1.19 13.34
N LEU A 76 -6.47 -2.18 12.88
CA LEU A 76 -5.47 -1.96 11.83
C LEU A 76 -6.11 -1.46 10.53
N ILE A 77 -7.24 -2.05 10.12
CA ILE A 77 -8.01 -1.62 8.94
C ILE A 77 -8.54 -0.19 9.14
N GLU A 78 -9.24 0.07 10.23
CA GLU A 78 -9.85 1.37 10.54
C GLU A 78 -8.79 2.48 10.60
N GLU A 79 -7.70 2.28 11.35
CA GLU A 79 -6.56 3.21 11.41
C GLU A 79 -5.96 3.46 10.02
N THR A 80 -5.81 2.41 9.20
CA THR A 80 -5.26 2.57 7.84
C THR A 80 -6.20 3.39 6.96
N CYS A 81 -7.51 3.13 7.02
CA CYS A 81 -8.51 3.87 6.27
C CYS A 81 -8.54 5.36 6.64
N GLU A 82 -8.53 5.68 7.93
CA GLU A 82 -8.49 7.05 8.44
C GLU A 82 -7.23 7.79 7.96
N ASN A 83 -6.08 7.12 8.05
CA ASN A 83 -4.81 7.68 7.60
C ASN A 83 -4.80 7.98 6.10
N ILE A 84 -5.32 7.08 5.26
CA ILE A 84 -5.39 7.34 3.81
C ILE A 84 -6.43 8.42 3.51
N GLN A 85 -7.59 8.42 4.18
CA GLN A 85 -8.63 9.44 3.99
C GLN A 85 -8.09 10.85 4.26
N ALA A 86 -7.21 11.02 5.24
CA ALA A 86 -6.57 12.30 5.55
C ALA A 86 -5.61 12.80 4.44
N THR A 87 -5.19 11.93 3.51
CA THR A 87 -4.28 12.27 2.41
C THR A 87 -4.99 12.53 1.09
N VAL A 88 -6.30 12.26 1.00
CA VAL A 88 -7.08 12.36 -0.25
C VAL A 88 -8.26 13.31 -0.08
N VAL A 89 -8.52 14.12 -1.10
CA VAL A 89 -9.62 15.12 -1.09
C VAL A 89 -10.77 14.68 -1.98
N ASP A 90 -10.47 14.13 -3.16
CA ASP A 90 -11.46 13.77 -4.18
C ASP A 90 -12.05 12.35 -4.01
N HIS A 91 -11.61 11.63 -2.98
CA HIS A 91 -12.05 10.27 -2.68
C HIS A 91 -12.65 10.17 -1.28
N LYS A 92 -13.70 9.35 -1.18
CA LYS A 92 -14.29 8.94 0.09
C LYS A 92 -13.96 7.48 0.37
N ILE A 93 -13.31 7.22 1.50
CA ILE A 93 -12.95 5.88 1.94
C ILE A 93 -13.97 5.43 2.98
N LYS A 94 -14.66 4.34 2.68
CA LYS A 94 -15.59 3.69 3.61
C LYS A 94 -15.00 2.37 4.05
N CYS A 95 -14.94 2.14 5.35
CA CYS A 95 -14.46 0.88 5.92
C CYS A 95 -15.52 0.32 6.86
N TYR A 96 -15.90 -0.93 6.64
CA TYR A 96 -16.98 -1.60 7.36
C TYR A 96 -16.84 -3.11 7.29
N GLY A 97 -17.49 -3.82 8.21
CA GLY A 97 -17.45 -5.28 8.21
C GLY A 97 -17.92 -5.88 9.52
N ASP A 98 -17.70 -7.19 9.62
CA ASP A 98 -18.11 -8.00 10.76
C ASP A 98 -17.28 -7.72 12.02
N GLU A 99 -17.74 -8.18 13.18
CA GLU A 99 -16.84 -8.31 14.34
C GLU A 99 -15.72 -9.31 14.02
N LEU A 100 -14.48 -8.89 14.28
CA LEU A 100 -13.29 -9.68 14.01
C LEU A 100 -12.63 -10.09 15.32
N ASP A 101 -12.25 -11.36 15.37
CA ASP A 101 -11.41 -11.89 16.44
C ASP A 101 -9.98 -11.31 16.34
N ILE A 102 -9.25 -11.33 17.46
CA ILE A 102 -7.80 -11.11 17.43
C ILE A 102 -7.16 -12.32 16.74
N ILE A 103 -6.36 -12.07 15.70
CA ILE A 103 -5.67 -13.11 14.93
C ILE A 103 -4.15 -12.90 14.97
N ASN A 104 -3.38 -13.97 14.81
CA ASN A 104 -1.92 -13.91 14.74
C ASN A 104 -1.47 -13.56 13.32
N ILE A 105 -1.05 -12.31 13.15
CA ILE A 105 -0.57 -11.76 11.87
C ILE A 105 0.64 -10.88 12.12
N ASP A 106 1.44 -10.63 11.08
CA ASP A 106 2.44 -9.56 11.13
C ASP A 106 1.73 -8.23 10.89
N LYS A 107 1.53 -7.46 11.96
CA LYS A 107 0.84 -6.16 11.93
C LYS A 107 1.45 -5.22 10.90
N TYR A 108 2.79 -5.13 10.85
CA TYR A 108 3.49 -4.22 9.97
C TYR A 108 3.32 -4.61 8.51
N ARG A 109 3.53 -5.90 8.18
CA ARG A 109 3.40 -6.41 6.81
C ARG A 109 1.95 -6.39 6.33
N THR A 110 1.00 -6.71 7.19
CA THR A 110 -0.43 -6.61 6.86
C THR A 110 -0.83 -5.16 6.59
N GLY A 111 -0.35 -4.22 7.40
CA GLY A 111 -0.51 -2.78 7.16
C GLY A 111 0.03 -2.35 5.80
N GLN A 112 1.19 -2.87 5.38
CA GLN A 112 1.72 -2.61 4.03
C GLN A 112 0.78 -3.07 2.91
N VAL A 113 0.14 -4.23 3.07
CA VAL A 113 -0.85 -4.72 2.09
C VAL A 113 -2.06 -3.79 2.02
N LEU A 114 -2.62 -3.41 3.17
CA LEU A 114 -3.78 -2.52 3.25
C LEU A 114 -3.49 -1.17 2.59
N VAL A 115 -2.35 -0.54 2.93
CA VAL A 115 -1.92 0.72 2.33
C VAL A 115 -1.73 0.58 0.82
N ASN A 116 -1.08 -0.49 0.34
CA ASN A 116 -0.87 -0.70 -1.09
C ASN A 116 -2.21 -0.84 -1.86
N LEU A 117 -3.17 -1.61 -1.33
CA LEU A 117 -4.47 -1.78 -1.99
C LEU A 117 -5.28 -0.48 -2.00
N LEU A 118 -5.37 0.23 -0.88
CA LEU A 118 -6.08 1.53 -0.80
C LEU A 118 -5.46 2.59 -1.70
N THR A 119 -4.14 2.72 -1.68
CA THR A 119 -3.44 3.70 -2.53
C THR A 119 -3.56 3.35 -4.01
N ASN A 120 -3.61 2.06 -4.39
CA ASN A 120 -3.90 1.66 -5.76
C ASN A 120 -5.34 1.99 -6.16
N ALA A 121 -6.32 1.73 -5.30
CA ALA A 121 -7.72 2.08 -5.52
C ALA A 121 -7.90 3.58 -5.81
N VAL A 122 -7.29 4.44 -4.98
CA VAL A 122 -7.28 5.90 -5.19
C VAL A 122 -6.55 6.27 -6.49
N LYS A 123 -5.34 5.75 -6.69
CA LYS A 123 -4.47 6.10 -7.83
C LYS A 123 -5.10 5.74 -9.17
N TYR A 124 -5.77 4.59 -9.27
CA TYR A 124 -6.39 4.11 -10.50
C TYR A 124 -7.86 4.55 -10.65
N SER A 125 -8.36 5.40 -9.74
CA SER A 125 -9.66 6.07 -9.82
C SER A 125 -9.48 7.59 -10.02
N PRO A 126 -8.96 8.06 -11.17
CA PRO A 126 -8.60 9.46 -11.38
C PRO A 126 -9.80 10.42 -11.37
N SER A 127 -11.02 9.90 -11.54
CA SER A 127 -12.26 10.68 -11.48
C SER A 127 -12.76 10.92 -10.05
N GLY A 128 -11.98 10.53 -9.03
CA GLY A 128 -12.43 10.53 -7.64
C GLY A 128 -13.33 9.34 -7.35
N GLY A 129 -14.22 9.51 -6.38
CA GLY A 129 -15.30 8.57 -6.07
C GLY A 129 -15.11 7.83 -4.76
N GLU A 130 -15.84 6.73 -4.60
CA GLU A 130 -15.85 5.95 -3.38
C GLU A 130 -14.91 4.75 -3.46
N VAL A 131 -14.10 4.57 -2.42
CA VAL A 131 -13.29 3.36 -2.19
C VAL A 131 -13.86 2.66 -0.97
N GLU A 132 -14.28 1.41 -1.14
CA GLU A 132 -14.91 0.61 -0.08
C GLU A 132 -13.93 -0.49 0.37
N MET A 133 -13.61 -0.53 1.66
CA MET A 133 -12.91 -1.66 2.26
C MET A 133 -13.88 -2.44 3.15
N GLU A 134 -14.21 -3.66 2.73
CA GLU A 134 -15.10 -4.56 3.47
C GLU A 134 -14.27 -5.69 4.08
N TYR A 135 -14.60 -6.09 5.31
CA TYR A 135 -14.01 -7.28 5.94
C TYR A 135 -15.07 -8.21 6.50
N LYS A 136 -14.93 -9.52 6.24
CA LYS A 136 -15.88 -10.56 6.65
C LYS A 136 -15.21 -11.61 7.51
N ASN A 137 -15.87 -11.92 8.62
CA ASN A 137 -15.42 -12.94 9.55
C ASN A 137 -15.93 -14.31 9.08
N ARG A 138 -15.06 -15.12 8.47
CA ARG A 138 -15.42 -16.47 8.01
C ARG A 138 -14.95 -17.53 9.02
N PRO A 139 -15.42 -18.79 8.92
CA PRO A 139 -15.01 -19.82 9.88
C PRO A 139 -13.49 -20.01 9.97
N ASP A 140 -12.80 -20.08 8.83
CA ASP A 140 -11.37 -20.44 8.78
C ASP A 140 -10.43 -19.24 8.56
N ASP A 141 -10.94 -18.15 7.98
CA ASP A 141 -10.18 -16.96 7.61
C ASP A 141 -10.95 -15.66 7.83
N VAL A 142 -10.25 -14.55 7.68
CA VAL A 142 -10.85 -13.23 7.49
C VAL A 142 -10.68 -12.86 6.02
N LEU A 143 -11.78 -12.58 5.34
CA LEU A 143 -11.75 -12.00 3.99
C LEU A 143 -11.72 -10.49 4.11
N VAL A 144 -10.81 -9.84 3.39
CA VAL A 144 -10.79 -8.40 3.21
C VAL A 144 -10.90 -8.09 1.72
N SER A 145 -11.75 -7.14 1.36
CA SER A 145 -11.87 -6.62 0.00
C SER A 145 -11.65 -5.12 -0.04
N VAL A 146 -11.10 -4.63 -1.15
CA VAL A 146 -10.95 -3.20 -1.47
C VAL A 146 -11.51 -2.97 -2.85
N ARG A 147 -12.62 -2.25 -2.91
CA ARG A 147 -13.35 -1.94 -4.14
C ARG A 147 -13.14 -0.48 -4.53
N ASP A 148 -12.90 -0.27 -5.81
CA ASP A 148 -12.76 1.04 -6.44
C ASP A 148 -13.70 1.19 -7.64
N GLN A 149 -13.91 2.44 -8.06
CA GLN A 149 -14.70 2.82 -9.22
C GLN A 149 -13.81 3.36 -10.34
N GLY A 150 -12.59 2.83 -10.44
CA GLY A 150 -11.55 3.32 -11.31
C GLY A 150 -11.62 2.78 -12.73
N ILE A 151 -10.48 2.83 -13.42
CA ILE A 151 -10.35 2.44 -14.83
C ILE A 151 -10.58 0.93 -15.06
N GLY A 152 -10.56 0.12 -14.02
CA GLY A 152 -10.64 -1.33 -14.11
C GLY A 152 -9.42 -1.97 -14.78
N ILE A 153 -9.43 -3.30 -14.87
CA ILE A 153 -8.34 -4.12 -15.36
C ILE A 153 -8.90 -5.17 -16.33
N PRO A 154 -8.40 -5.22 -17.58
CA PRO A 154 -8.71 -6.30 -18.52
C PRO A 154 -8.40 -7.69 -17.93
N GLU A 155 -9.27 -8.66 -18.21
CA GLU A 155 -9.20 -10.03 -17.68
C GLU A 155 -7.86 -10.72 -17.95
N GLU A 156 -7.27 -10.47 -19.13
CA GLU A 156 -5.94 -10.99 -19.52
C GLU A 156 -4.78 -10.56 -18.61
N TYR A 157 -4.99 -9.58 -17.73
CA TYR A 157 -3.99 -9.08 -16.80
C TYR A 157 -4.21 -9.51 -15.35
N HIS A 158 -5.35 -10.12 -15.00
CA HIS A 158 -5.70 -10.41 -13.59
C HIS A 158 -4.65 -11.25 -12.85
N ASP A 159 -4.05 -12.23 -13.52
CA ASP A 159 -2.96 -13.03 -12.92
C ASP A 159 -1.62 -12.28 -12.94
N ARG A 160 -1.38 -11.51 -14.01
CA ARG A 160 -0.08 -10.88 -14.28
C ARG A 160 0.18 -9.65 -13.42
N ILE A 161 -0.85 -8.95 -12.94
CA ILE A 161 -0.68 -7.78 -12.05
C ILE A 161 -0.01 -8.12 -10.71
N PHE A 162 0.05 -9.40 -10.34
CA PHE A 162 0.79 -9.86 -9.18
C PHE A 162 2.23 -10.29 -9.51
N GLU A 163 2.67 -10.21 -10.77
CA GLU A 163 4.04 -10.47 -11.19
C GLU A 163 4.96 -9.27 -10.92
N ARG A 164 6.27 -9.57 -10.78
CA ARG A 164 7.29 -8.55 -10.54
C ARG A 164 7.43 -7.62 -11.74
N PHE A 165 7.54 -6.32 -11.47
CA PHE A 165 7.69 -5.26 -12.47
C PHE A 165 6.53 -5.17 -13.46
N TYR A 166 5.42 -5.87 -13.18
CA TYR A 166 4.29 -5.89 -14.09
C TYR A 166 3.46 -4.63 -13.94
N ARG A 167 3.13 -4.03 -15.09
CA ARG A 167 2.28 -2.85 -15.19
C ARG A 167 1.40 -2.99 -16.41
N VAL A 168 0.10 -2.77 -16.24
CA VAL A 168 -0.81 -2.59 -17.36
C VAL A 168 -0.51 -1.22 -17.96
N TYR A 169 -0.01 -1.21 -19.19
CA TYR A 169 0.17 0.03 -19.95
C TYR A 169 -1.16 0.32 -20.65
N ASP A 170 -1.88 1.33 -20.17
CA ASP A 170 -3.06 1.82 -20.89
C ASP A 170 -2.62 2.46 -22.22
N LYS A 171 -3.42 2.26 -23.27
CA LYS A 171 -3.23 2.84 -24.61
C LYS A 171 -3.23 4.37 -24.60
N ASN A 172 -3.68 4.99 -23.51
CA ASN A 172 -3.73 6.44 -23.31
C ASN A 172 -2.46 7.05 -22.67
N GLU A 173 -1.35 6.31 -22.56
CA GLU A 173 -0.03 6.79 -22.10
C GLU A 173 0.02 7.48 -20.71
N LYS A 174 -1.05 7.42 -19.92
CA LYS A 174 -1.03 7.90 -18.53
C LYS A 174 -0.26 6.91 -17.65
N THR A 175 1.05 7.06 -17.61
CA THR A 175 1.90 6.30 -16.70
C THR A 175 1.73 6.82 -15.28
N PHE A 176 0.96 6.10 -14.46
CA PHE A 176 0.98 6.34 -13.01
C PHE A 176 2.37 6.01 -12.45
N PRO A 177 2.92 6.81 -11.51
CA PRO A 177 4.22 6.52 -10.91
C PRO A 177 4.17 5.20 -10.11
N GLY A 178 5.22 4.37 -10.24
CA GLY A 178 5.39 3.12 -9.48
C GLY A 178 6.26 2.09 -10.22
N LEU A 179 6.98 1.25 -9.47
CA LEU A 179 7.84 0.20 -10.03
C LEU A 179 7.08 -1.07 -10.44
N GLY A 180 5.78 -1.16 -10.16
CA GLY A 180 5.00 -2.39 -10.37
C GLY A 180 5.34 -3.49 -9.35
N MET A 181 5.81 -3.11 -8.15
CA MET A 181 6.22 -4.07 -7.13
C MET A 181 5.22 -4.21 -5.98
N GLY A 182 4.34 -3.23 -5.76
CA GLY A 182 3.41 -3.23 -4.63
C GLY A 182 2.53 -4.47 -4.57
N LEU A 183 1.80 -4.79 -5.65
CA LEU A 183 0.93 -5.97 -5.71
C LEU A 183 1.71 -7.30 -5.60
N TYR A 184 2.91 -7.37 -6.18
CA TYR A 184 3.80 -8.52 -6.00
C TYR A 184 4.17 -8.71 -4.52
N ILE A 185 4.66 -7.64 -3.86
CA ILE A 185 5.02 -7.68 -2.42
C ILE A 185 3.80 -8.06 -1.58
N SER A 186 2.64 -7.47 -1.85
CA SER A 186 1.38 -7.82 -1.18
C SER A 186 1.04 -9.30 -1.34
N SER A 187 1.17 -9.84 -2.56
CA SER A 187 0.93 -11.26 -2.83
C SER A 187 1.84 -12.17 -2.01
N GLU A 188 3.11 -11.84 -1.92
CA GLU A 188 4.09 -12.67 -1.19
C GLU A 188 3.91 -12.57 0.33
N ILE A 189 3.53 -11.39 0.84
CA ILE A 189 3.15 -11.22 2.26
C ILE A 189 1.94 -12.08 2.58
N ILE A 190 0.86 -11.99 1.79
CA ILE A 190 -0.37 -12.74 2.04
C ILE A 190 -0.14 -14.25 1.92
N LYS A 191 0.60 -14.71 0.90
CA LYS A 191 0.99 -16.13 0.77
C LYS A 191 1.79 -16.62 1.98
N LYS A 192 2.72 -15.81 2.51
CA LYS A 192 3.48 -16.19 3.72
C LYS A 192 2.63 -16.23 4.98
N HIS A 193 1.53 -15.49 5.03
CA HIS A 193 0.50 -15.64 6.06
C HIS A 193 -0.42 -16.85 5.83
N GLY A 194 -0.18 -17.68 4.79
CA GLY A 194 -1.05 -18.80 4.44
C GLY A 194 -2.36 -18.39 3.74
N GLY A 195 -2.49 -17.11 3.38
CA GLY A 195 -3.67 -16.57 2.72
C GLY A 195 -3.59 -16.59 1.20
N ARG A 196 -4.63 -16.02 0.57
CA ARG A 196 -4.72 -15.81 -0.88
C ARG A 196 -5.00 -14.35 -1.19
N ILE A 197 -4.47 -13.82 -2.29
CA ILE A 197 -4.84 -12.52 -2.86
C ILE A 197 -5.32 -12.72 -4.31
N TRP A 198 -6.32 -11.98 -4.75
CA TRP A 198 -6.81 -11.98 -6.13
C TRP A 198 -7.55 -10.69 -6.46
N VAL A 199 -8.01 -10.55 -7.70
CA VAL A 199 -8.79 -9.41 -8.18
C VAL A 199 -10.01 -9.90 -8.95
N GLU A 200 -11.11 -9.16 -8.86
CA GLU A 200 -12.24 -9.22 -9.78
C GLU A 200 -12.42 -7.82 -10.37
N SER A 201 -12.29 -7.69 -11.68
CA SER A 201 -12.32 -6.38 -12.33
C SER A 201 -12.79 -6.48 -13.78
N LYS A 202 -13.39 -5.38 -14.25
CA LYS A 202 -13.76 -5.21 -15.65
C LYS A 202 -13.34 -3.82 -16.10
N GLU A 203 -12.72 -3.74 -17.27
CA GLU A 203 -12.26 -2.48 -17.85
C GLU A 203 -13.41 -1.48 -17.96
N GLY A 204 -13.20 -0.28 -17.39
CA GLY A 204 -14.17 0.81 -17.31
C GLY A 204 -15.20 0.72 -16.17
N GLU A 205 -15.23 -0.36 -15.38
CA GLU A 205 -16.21 -0.56 -14.30
C GLU A 205 -15.58 -0.59 -12.89
N GLY A 206 -14.26 -0.45 -12.79
CA GLY A 206 -13.50 -0.50 -11.53
C GLY A 206 -12.97 -1.89 -11.20
N SER A 207 -12.45 -2.04 -9.98
CA SER A 207 -11.82 -3.27 -9.50
C SER A 207 -12.21 -3.58 -8.07
N THR A 208 -12.27 -4.86 -7.73
CA THR A 208 -12.28 -5.31 -6.33
C THR A 208 -11.11 -6.24 -6.10
N PHE A 209 -10.17 -5.81 -5.26
CA PHE A 209 -9.08 -6.64 -4.79
C PHE A 209 -9.51 -7.36 -3.54
N TYR A 210 -9.16 -8.63 -3.42
CA TYR A 210 -9.48 -9.46 -2.27
C TYR A 210 -8.22 -10.08 -1.70
N PHE A 211 -8.16 -10.21 -0.38
CA PHE A 211 -7.22 -11.12 0.25
C PHE A 211 -7.83 -11.83 1.47
N THR A 212 -7.25 -12.96 1.84
CA THR A 212 -7.60 -13.69 3.06
C THR A 212 -6.44 -13.77 4.04
N LEU A 213 -6.77 -13.80 5.33
CA LEU A 213 -5.84 -14.09 6.41
C LEU A 213 -6.41 -15.25 7.25
N PRO A 214 -5.74 -16.42 7.31
CA PRO A 214 -6.17 -17.53 8.14
C PRO A 214 -6.20 -17.15 9.62
N LYS A 215 -7.22 -17.61 10.35
CA LYS A 215 -7.32 -17.35 11.80
C LYS A 215 -6.34 -18.18 12.61
N ASN A 216 -6.01 -19.38 12.12
CA ASN A 216 -5.14 -20.35 12.78
C ASN A 216 -3.72 -20.34 12.20
N ASN A 217 -3.09 -19.16 12.11
CA ASN A 217 -1.66 -19.09 11.84
C ASN A 217 -0.91 -19.55 13.09
N VAL A 218 -0.63 -20.85 13.15
CA VAL A 218 0.31 -21.44 14.09
C VAL A 218 1.70 -21.05 13.61
N GLY A 219 2.41 -20.29 14.44
CA GLY A 219 3.81 -19.91 14.18
C GLY A 219 4.75 -21.10 14.12
#